data_AF-A0A1G7MQ90-F1
#
_entry.id   AF-A0A1G7MQ90-F1
#
_cell.length_a   1.000
_cell.length_b   1.000
_cell.length_c   1.000
_cell.angle_alpha   90.00
_cell.angle_beta   90.00
_cell.angle_gamma   90.00
#
_symmetry.space_group_name_H-M   'P 1'
#
loop_
_entity.id
_entity.type
_entity.pdbx_description
1 polymer ?
#
loop_
_entity_poly.entity_id
_entity_poly.type
_entity_poly.pdbx_seq_one_letter_code
_entity_poly.pdbx_strand_id
1 'polypeptide(L)'
;MRQPTLLLPPVTLSIRFADLLGDKMLTIPAAERRSRWADWLRLSRTTGRAGARYWSDNSQCRGCKHLRGTWCQLQELPCTVNPILTYRTGEVGMACMGAGREERA
;
A
#
# COMPACT_ATOMS: atom_id res chain seq x y z
N MET A 1 -5.26 -27.16 3.46
CA MET A 1 -4.11 -26.89 2.55
C MET A 1 -3.22 -25.86 3.22
N ARG A 2 -1.97 -26.19 3.55
CA ARG A 2 -1.02 -25.21 4.11
C ARG A 2 -0.46 -24.41 2.94
N GLN A 3 -0.71 -23.09 2.92
CA GLN A 3 -0.04 -22.20 1.98
C GLN A 3 1.48 -22.32 2.19
N PRO A 4 2.29 -22.38 1.12
CA PRO A 4 3.74 -22.30 1.26
C PRO A 4 4.05 -21.00 1.99
N THR A 5 4.74 -21.09 3.13
CA THR A 5 5.22 -19.91 3.84
C THR A 5 6.24 -19.23 2.94
N LEU A 6 5.83 -18.17 2.23
CA LEU A 6 6.75 -17.30 1.52
C LEU A 6 7.78 -16.81 2.54
N LEU A 7 9.05 -17.12 2.32
CA LEU A 7 10.16 -16.57 3.11
C LEU A 7 10.32 -15.09 2.73
N LEU A 8 9.42 -14.25 3.23
CA LEU A 8 9.45 -12.81 3.00
C LEU A 8 10.49 -12.15 3.92
N PRO A 9 11.23 -11.14 3.44
CA PRO A 9 12.18 -10.42 4.28
C PRO A 9 11.47 -9.69 5.43
N PRO A 10 12.17 -9.40 6.53
CA PRO A 10 11.61 -8.62 7.62
C PRO A 10 11.23 -7.21 7.16
N VAL A 11 10.19 -6.65 7.76
CA VAL A 11 9.75 -5.28 7.46
C VAL A 11 10.72 -4.30 8.13
N THR A 12 11.37 -3.46 7.33
CA THR A 12 12.28 -2.40 7.77
C THR A 12 11.95 -1.08 7.08
N LEU A 13 12.49 0.05 7.55
CA LEU A 13 12.23 1.35 6.91
C LEU A 13 12.91 1.52 5.54
N SER A 14 13.95 0.75 5.27
CA SER A 14 14.67 0.72 3.99
C SER A 14 14.19 -0.39 3.07
N ILE A 15 13.15 -1.14 3.44
CA ILE A 15 12.60 -2.21 2.60
C ILE A 15 12.12 -1.63 1.26
N ARG A 16 12.39 -2.34 0.16
CA ARG A 16 11.82 -1.98 -1.14
C ARG A 16 10.33 -2.29 -1.13
N PHE A 17 9.52 -1.41 -1.72
CA PHE A 17 8.08 -1.68 -1.78
C PHE A 17 7.74 -2.97 -2.55
N ALA A 18 8.56 -3.37 -3.52
CA ALA A 18 8.46 -4.68 -4.19
C ALA A 18 8.53 -5.86 -3.20
N ASP A 19 9.39 -5.78 -2.18
CA ASP A 19 9.54 -6.82 -1.16
C ASP A 19 8.52 -6.69 -0.02
N LEU A 20 7.94 -5.49 0.13
CA LEU A 20 6.91 -5.21 1.12
C LEU A 20 5.53 -5.67 0.64
N LEU A 21 5.21 -5.41 -0.63
CA LEU A 21 3.86 -5.53 -1.21
C LEU A 21 3.79 -6.49 -2.40
N GLY A 22 4.91 -6.97 -2.93
CA GLY A 22 4.95 -7.76 -4.18
C GLY A 22 4.93 -6.85 -5.42
N ASP A 23 5.95 -6.98 -6.26
CA ASP A 23 6.10 -6.23 -7.53
C ASP A 23 5.08 -6.66 -8.60
N LYS A 24 4.61 -7.91 -8.54
CA LYS A 24 3.47 -8.40 -9.31
C LYS A 24 2.28 -8.49 -8.38
N MET A 25 1.17 -7.88 -8.78
CA MET A 25 -0.10 -8.05 -8.09
C MET A 25 -0.37 -9.54 -7.92
N LEU A 26 -0.71 -9.96 -6.70
CA LEU A 26 -0.99 -11.34 -6.27
C LEU A 26 0.22 -12.23 -5.92
N THR A 27 1.47 -11.76 -6.01
CA THR A 27 2.62 -12.56 -5.49
C THR A 27 2.53 -12.74 -3.98
N ILE A 28 2.06 -11.71 -3.27
CA ILE A 28 1.81 -11.73 -1.83
C ILE A 28 0.30 -11.64 -1.61
N PRO A 29 -0.32 -12.54 -0.81
CA PRO A 29 -1.74 -12.47 -0.49
C PRO A 29 -2.14 -11.10 0.08
N ALA A 30 -3.32 -10.60 -0.27
CA ALA A 30 -3.79 -9.28 0.16
C ALA A 30 -3.77 -9.08 1.68
N ALA A 31 -4.15 -10.11 2.45
CA ALA A 31 -4.10 -10.07 3.91
C ALA A 31 -2.67 -9.84 4.43
N GLU A 32 -1.69 -10.53 3.85
CA GLU A 32 -0.28 -10.41 4.21
C GLU A 32 0.28 -9.03 3.83
N ARG A 33 -0.05 -8.51 2.63
CA ARG A 33 0.34 -7.15 2.22
C ARG A 33 -0.19 -6.08 3.18
N ARG A 34 -1.45 -6.22 3.63
CA ARG A 34 -2.04 -5.32 4.63
C ARG A 34 -1.30 -5.38 5.96
N SER A 35 -0.99 -6.59 6.44
CA SER A 35 -0.24 -6.79 7.68
C SER A 35 1.14 -6.12 7.60
N ARG A 36 1.89 -6.42 6.55
CA ARG A 36 3.23 -5.86 6.32
C ARG A 36 3.23 -4.34 6.17
N TRP A 37 2.24 -3.79 5.47
CA TRP A 37 2.06 -2.34 5.37
C TRP A 37 1.77 -1.69 6.73
N ALA A 38 0.92 -2.31 7.55
CA ALA A 38 0.62 -1.83 8.89
C ALA A 38 1.86 -1.83 9.79
N ASP A 39 2.69 -2.87 9.69
CA ASP A 39 3.97 -2.94 10.42
C ASP A 39 4.92 -1.84 9.97
N TRP A 40 5.08 -1.64 8.65
CA TRP A 40 5.92 -0.58 8.11
C TRP A 40 5.47 0.81 8.56
N LEU A 41 4.15 1.08 8.53
CA LEU A 41 3.59 2.33 9.04
C LEU A 41 3.85 2.51 10.54
N ARG A 42 3.74 1.45 11.34
CA ARG A 42 4.04 1.49 12.78
C ARG A 42 5.52 1.85 13.01
N LEU A 43 6.43 1.15 12.35
CA LEU A 43 7.88 1.44 12.36
C LEU A 43 8.20 2.87 11.91
N SER A 44 7.51 3.35 10.88
CA SER A 44 7.74 4.69 10.36
C SER A 44 7.30 5.77 11.34
N ARG A 45 6.19 5.56 12.06
CA ARG A 45 5.69 6.47 13.10
C ARG A 45 6.63 6.54 14.31
N THR A 46 7.18 5.42 14.77
CA THR A 46 8.04 5.38 15.96
C THR A 46 9.38 6.08 15.76
N THR A 47 9.86 6.18 14.52
CA THR A 47 11.13 6.83 14.20
C THR A 47 11.02 8.33 13.92
N GLY A 48 9.82 8.92 14.01
CA GLY A 48 9.59 10.35 13.78
C GLY A 48 9.85 10.83 12.34
N ARG A 49 10.15 9.92 11.40
CA ARG A 49 10.38 10.26 10.00
C ARG A 49 9.05 10.60 9.31
N ALA A 50 9.04 11.66 8.51
CA ALA A 50 7.87 12.18 7.79
C ALA A 50 7.21 11.19 6.81
N GLY A 51 7.85 10.04 6.53
CA GLY A 51 7.35 9.01 5.61
C GLY A 51 5.94 8.52 5.97
N ALA A 52 5.63 8.30 7.25
CA ALA A 52 4.31 7.80 7.64
C ALA A 52 3.17 8.75 7.23
N ARG A 53 3.37 10.07 7.40
CA ARG A 53 2.38 11.09 7.02
C ARG A 53 2.20 11.11 5.50
N TYR A 54 3.30 11.11 4.77
CA TYR A 54 3.31 11.14 3.31
C TYR A 54 2.62 9.90 2.71
N TRP A 55 3.00 8.71 3.15
CA TRP A 55 2.47 7.45 2.62
C TRP A 55 1.08 7.08 3.14
N SER A 56 0.56 7.78 4.14
CA SER A 56 -0.82 7.61 4.63
C SER A 56 -1.80 8.64 4.03
N ASP A 57 -1.35 9.60 3.23
CA ASP A 57 -2.22 10.63 2.65
C ASP A 57 -3.12 10.06 1.55
N ASN A 58 -4.38 9.81 1.89
CA ASN A 58 -5.40 9.30 0.99
C ASN A 58 -6.39 10.39 0.54
N SER A 59 -6.03 11.67 0.66
CA SER A 59 -6.92 12.80 0.32
C SER A 59 -7.49 12.71 -1.11
N GLN A 60 -6.70 12.21 -2.05
CA GLN A 60 -7.11 11.98 -3.45
C GLN A 60 -8.18 10.88 -3.63
N CYS A 61 -8.36 10.01 -2.62
CA CYS A 61 -9.35 8.95 -2.60
C CYS A 61 -10.66 9.34 -1.90
N ARG A 62 -10.83 10.61 -1.50
CA ARG A 62 -12.09 11.09 -0.91
C ARG A 62 -13.26 10.82 -1.85
N GLY A 63 -14.34 10.23 -1.33
CA GLY A 63 -15.53 9.87 -2.13
C GLY A 63 -15.34 8.62 -3.02
N CYS A 64 -14.26 7.86 -2.82
CA CYS A 64 -14.07 6.59 -3.53
C CYS A 64 -14.77 5.44 -2.80
N LYS A 65 -15.57 4.65 -3.51
CA LYS A 65 -16.25 3.45 -2.95
C LYS A 65 -15.31 2.33 -2.51
N HIS A 66 -14.07 2.35 -3.00
CA HIS A 66 -13.05 1.35 -2.68
C HIS A 66 -12.16 1.75 -1.50
N LEU A 67 -12.39 2.91 -0.88
CA LEU A 67 -11.55 3.42 0.21
C LEU A 67 -11.85 2.69 1.53
N ARG A 68 -10.82 2.07 2.11
CA ARG A 68 -10.87 1.50 3.47
C ARG A 68 -9.68 2.01 4.29
N GLY A 69 -9.85 3.10 5.01
CA GLY A 69 -8.72 3.77 5.67
C GLY A 69 -7.70 4.23 4.63
N THR A 70 -6.43 3.84 4.75
CA THR A 70 -5.38 4.15 3.75
C THR A 70 -5.22 3.04 2.70
N TRP A 71 -6.23 2.17 2.53
CA TRP A 71 -6.18 0.99 1.67
C TRP A 71 -7.24 1.04 0.56
N CYS A 72 -6.88 0.60 -0.64
CA CYS A 72 -7.75 0.48 -1.81
C CYS A 72 -8.22 -0.98 -1.96
N GLN A 73 -9.52 -1.21 -1.85
CA GLN A 73 -10.11 -2.56 -1.95
C GLN A 73 -10.13 -3.11 -3.39
N LEU A 74 -10.18 -2.25 -4.41
CA LEU A 74 -10.19 -2.72 -5.80
C LEU A 74 -8.86 -3.36 -6.21
N GLN A 75 -7.76 -2.75 -5.78
CA GLN A 75 -6.41 -3.13 -6.16
C GLN A 75 -5.68 -3.90 -5.05
N GLU A 76 -6.31 -3.98 -3.87
CA GLU A 76 -5.73 -4.52 -2.64
C GLU A 76 -4.30 -3.99 -2.42
N LEU A 77 -4.15 -2.66 -2.43
CA LEU A 77 -2.90 -1.94 -2.22
C LEU A 77 -3.13 -0.71 -1.34
N PRO A 78 -2.07 -0.13 -0.72
CA PRO A 78 -2.18 1.18 -0.09
C PRO A 78 -2.63 2.23 -1.12
N CYS A 79 -3.51 3.15 -0.73
CA CYS A 79 -4.10 4.14 -1.63
C CYS A 79 -3.07 4.98 -2.39
N THR A 80 -1.94 5.27 -1.75
CA THR A 80 -0.81 6.11 -2.20
C THR A 80 0.21 5.36 -3.06
N VAL A 81 0.11 4.03 -3.17
CA VAL A 81 1.01 3.22 -3.97
C VAL A 81 0.47 3.11 -5.39
N ASN A 82 1.14 3.76 -6.34
CA ASN A 82 0.94 3.58 -7.76
C ASN A 82 1.71 2.33 -8.23
N PRO A 83 1.05 1.30 -8.77
CA PRO A 83 1.70 0.05 -9.18
C PRO A 83 2.70 0.19 -10.34
N ILE A 84 2.72 1.33 -11.03
CA ILE A 84 3.65 1.63 -12.11
C ILE A 84 4.80 2.51 -11.62
N LEU A 85 4.48 3.61 -10.92
CA LEU A 85 5.47 4.63 -10.55
C LEU A 85 6.14 4.34 -9.21
N THR A 86 5.39 3.96 -8.17
CA THR A 86 5.92 3.82 -6.81
C THR A 86 7.05 2.79 -6.71
N TYR A 87 6.94 1.65 -7.40
CA TYR A 87 7.98 0.63 -7.38
C TYR A 87 9.24 1.02 -8.15
N ARG A 88 9.14 1.96 -9.11
CA ARG A 88 10.25 2.39 -9.97
C ARG A 88 10.95 3.64 -9.46
N THR A 89 10.18 4.65 -9.07
CA THR A 89 10.65 6.00 -8.76
C THR A 89 10.31 6.43 -7.33
N GLY A 90 9.54 5.64 -6.59
CA GLY A 90 9.08 6.01 -5.24
C GLY A 90 8.01 7.10 -5.24
N GLU A 91 7.48 7.49 -6.40
CA GLU A 91 6.43 8.49 -6.52
C GLU A 91 5.10 7.97 -5.98
N VAL A 92 4.33 8.86 -5.35
CA VAL A 92 2.97 8.55 -4.89
C VAL A 92 1.98 8.63 -6.04
N GLY A 93 0.93 7.84 -5.96
CA GLY A 93 -0.23 7.98 -6.84
C GLY A 93 -1.37 7.10 -6.38
N MET A 94 -2.47 7.10 -7.13
CA MET A 94 -3.65 6.32 -6.77
C MET A 94 -3.47 4.86 -7.20
N ALA A 95 -3.57 3.92 -6.25
CA ALA A 95 -3.50 2.49 -6.55
C ALA A 95 -4.45 2.05 -7.68
N CYS A 96 -5.70 2.53 -7.66
CA CYS A 96 -6.72 2.21 -8.67
C CYS A 96 -6.82 3.21 -9.81
N MET A 97 -5.92 4.20 -9.90
CA MET A 97 -5.94 5.24 -10.93
C MET A 97 -7.29 5.99 -11.04
N GLY A 98 -8.09 6.02 -9.95
CA GLY A 98 -9.38 6.73 -9.91
C GLY A 98 -10.62 5.89 -10.25
N ALA A 99 -10.50 4.59 -10.55
CA ALA A 99 -11.59 3.71 -11.00
C ALA A 99 -12.78 3.50 -10.03
N GLY A 100 -12.86 4.24 -8.91
CA GLY A 100 -13.97 4.18 -7.96
C GLY A 100 -14.43 5.54 -7.45
N ARG A 101 -14.00 6.64 -8.07
CA ARG A 101 -14.46 7.98 -7.71
C ARG A 101 -15.93 8.10 -8.11
N GLU A 102 -16.77 8.30 -7.11
CA GLU A 102 -18.15 8.68 -7.32
C GLU A 102 -18.18 10.21 -7.18
N GLU A 103 -18.38 10.91 -8.30
CA GLU A 103 -18.73 12.31 -8.22
C GLU A 103 -20.01 12.42 -7.40
N ARG A 104 -20.03 13.36 -6.44
CA ARG A 104 -21.30 13.70 -5.79
C ARG A 104 -22.21 14.24 -6.89
N ALA A 105 -23.30 13.52 -7.14
CA ALA A 105 -24.49 14.09 -7.77
C ALA A 105 -25.03 15.25 -6.92
#